data_AF-I0GYR7-F1
#
_entry.id   AF-I0GYR7-F1
#
_cell.length_a   1.000
_cell.length_b   1.000
_cell.length_c   1.000
_cell.angle_alpha   90.00
_cell.angle_beta   90.00
_cell.angle_gamma   90.00
#
_symmetry.space_group_name_H-M   'P 1'
#
loop_
_entity.id
_entity.type
_entity.pdbx_description
1 polymer ?
#
loop_
_entity_poly.entity_id
_entity_poly.type
_entity_poly.pdbx_seq_one_letter_code
_entity_poly.pdbx_strand_id
1 'polypeptide(L)'
;MIKQLEVDGVPAVLAPVTGETHAGLVFRVGLADEPLVRRGITHLIEHLALHGLGEAGAHTNSTTGVEHTFFHVRGSADRIAAFLNRVCATLRDLPAERIAAEIEVLRSESAGRQPEPRSMWRYGARDYGMPSFHERGLHGVTGEDLHAWVAQFFTRENAALWVAGDEVPAGLRLDLPDGVRQPAPVPSCALPVTPAWFAGHRGAGHAESVAWDTVVRREARAAVFANVLERQLGRDLTRRGVRHEVRTEYEPRAARTARITAVADAAPADRPGVLAGLTGVLAAMRDGRVEAADVSTVVKLTCEGLLDAEERGGRLPGQAFNVLAGRGVQGVDEAVAEVRSVTVDEVARVAAAAYPAGLLMAPAGTTAGPEGYTAAPEVSASMVTGRTHRARGNRGLRLVHGEDGVSVVEDDAIRTVRYDSCAAVLAWPDGGRRLIGDDAIAVRVEPTLYTGGAAVVADIDSRTPPALRIDMPPRDPDAIPQPRRGWRDVWGISRPNG
;
A
#
# COMPACT_ATOMS: atom_id res chain seq x y z
N MET A 1 19.14 17.73 -20.70
CA MET A 1 18.35 16.91 -21.64
C MET A 1 18.66 15.45 -21.37
N ILE A 2 17.63 14.69 -21.03
CA ILE A 2 17.69 13.25 -20.76
C ILE A 2 17.90 12.47 -22.05
N LYS A 3 18.91 11.60 -22.07
CA LYS A 3 19.21 10.66 -23.15
C LYS A 3 18.73 9.26 -22.78
N GLN A 4 18.24 8.51 -23.75
CA GLN A 4 18.01 7.07 -23.62
C GLN A 4 19.20 6.31 -24.21
N LEU A 5 19.62 5.25 -23.53
CA LEU A 5 20.67 4.34 -23.97
C LEU A 5 20.42 2.94 -23.36
N GLU A 6 21.35 2.02 -23.60
CA GLU A 6 21.31 0.67 -23.06
C GLU A 6 22.64 0.34 -22.39
N VAL A 7 22.58 -0.33 -21.23
CA VAL A 7 23.75 -0.84 -20.49
C VAL A 7 23.51 -2.32 -20.20
N ASP A 8 24.31 -3.20 -20.81
CA ASP A 8 24.19 -4.66 -20.68
C ASP A 8 22.76 -5.19 -20.91
N GLY A 9 22.07 -4.65 -21.92
CA GLY A 9 20.69 -4.99 -22.25
C GLY A 9 19.62 -4.43 -21.31
N VAL A 10 20.01 -3.64 -20.30
CA VAL A 10 19.08 -2.88 -19.44
C VAL A 10 18.85 -1.49 -20.05
N PRO A 11 17.59 -1.07 -20.25
CA PRO A 11 17.31 0.29 -20.73
C PRO A 11 17.72 1.33 -19.68
N ALA A 12 18.38 2.39 -20.11
CA ALA A 12 18.96 3.41 -19.26
C ALA A 12 18.56 4.83 -19.67
N VAL A 13 18.37 5.70 -18.68
CA VAL A 13 18.22 7.15 -18.88
C VAL A 13 19.37 7.91 -18.22
N LEU A 14 19.97 8.86 -18.94
CA LEU A 14 21.16 9.60 -18.51
C LEU A 14 20.95 11.10 -18.70
N ALA A 15 21.28 11.90 -17.69
CA ALA A 15 21.37 13.36 -17.85
C ALA A 15 22.49 13.94 -16.98
N PRO A 16 23.23 14.96 -17.50
CA PRO A 16 24.17 15.71 -16.69
C PRO A 16 23.44 16.50 -15.60
N VAL A 17 24.08 16.72 -14.45
CA VAL A 17 23.49 17.41 -13.29
C VAL A 17 24.45 18.39 -12.64
N THR A 18 23.89 19.44 -12.03
CA THR A 18 24.62 20.45 -11.25
C THR A 18 24.70 20.00 -9.78
N GLY A 19 25.43 18.92 -9.50
CA GLY A 19 25.55 18.39 -8.15
C GLY A 19 26.31 17.08 -8.07
N GLU A 20 26.22 16.41 -6.92
CA GLU A 20 26.81 15.08 -6.74
C GLU A 20 26.16 14.07 -7.70
N THR A 21 26.99 13.31 -8.41
CA THR A 21 26.55 12.22 -9.28
C THR A 21 25.76 11.21 -8.47
N HIS A 22 24.66 10.73 -9.04
CA HIS A 22 23.87 9.69 -8.42
C HIS A 22 23.18 8.83 -9.46
N ALA A 23 22.90 7.59 -9.12
CA ALA A 23 22.28 6.64 -10.03
C ALA A 23 21.42 5.67 -9.26
N GLY A 24 20.49 5.05 -9.97
CA GLY A 24 19.73 3.97 -9.41
C GLY A 24 19.27 2.95 -10.43
N LEU A 25 19.09 1.74 -9.93
CA LEU A 25 18.54 0.61 -10.65
C LEU A 25 17.14 0.36 -10.12
N VAL A 26 16.14 0.43 -10.99
CA VAL A 26 14.74 0.19 -10.66
C VAL A 26 14.25 -1.08 -11.31
N PHE A 27 13.49 -1.88 -10.56
CA PHE A 27 12.80 -3.06 -11.05
C PHE A 27 11.31 -2.81 -11.00
N ARG A 28 10.57 -3.21 -12.04
CA ARG A 28 9.12 -3.26 -11.93
C ARG A 28 8.82 -4.41 -10.98
N VAL A 29 8.38 -4.12 -9.75
CA VAL A 29 8.86 -4.73 -8.50
C VAL A 29 8.23 -4.09 -7.28
N GLY A 30 6.94 -4.17 -6.98
CA GLY A 30 6.40 -3.43 -5.83
C GLY A 30 5.54 -4.25 -4.87
N LEU A 31 5.08 -3.56 -3.83
CA LEU A 31 4.14 -4.09 -2.84
C LEU A 31 2.87 -4.67 -3.50
N ALA A 32 2.40 -4.06 -4.59
CA ALA A 32 1.18 -4.47 -5.26
C ALA A 32 1.29 -5.82 -5.99
N ASP A 33 2.50 -6.35 -6.18
CA ASP A 33 2.69 -7.65 -6.81
C ASP A 33 2.69 -8.79 -5.81
N GLU A 34 2.85 -8.48 -4.53
CA GLU A 34 2.91 -9.47 -3.47
C GLU A 34 1.51 -10.02 -3.21
N PRO A 35 1.29 -11.35 -3.31
CA PRO A 35 0.12 -11.94 -2.70
C PRO A 35 0.23 -11.78 -1.17
N LEU A 36 -0.90 -11.67 -0.47
CA LEU A 36 -0.88 -11.43 0.99
C LEU A 36 -0.08 -12.49 1.76
N VAL A 37 -0.12 -13.75 1.31
CA VAL A 37 0.69 -14.88 1.84
C VAL A 37 2.20 -14.62 1.79
N ARG A 38 2.68 -13.81 0.84
CA ARG A 38 4.11 -13.46 0.67
C ARG A 38 4.41 -12.00 1.02
N ARG A 39 3.47 -11.29 1.66
CA ARG A 39 3.64 -9.88 2.00
C ARG A 39 4.95 -9.66 2.79
N GLY A 40 5.83 -8.84 2.23
CA GLY A 40 7.16 -8.50 2.75
C GLY A 40 8.31 -9.09 1.95
N ILE A 41 8.07 -10.02 1.02
CA ILE A 41 9.13 -10.74 0.31
C ILE A 41 10.04 -9.82 -0.51
N THR A 42 9.50 -8.80 -1.16
CA THR A 42 10.27 -7.83 -1.97
C THR A 42 11.15 -6.96 -1.08
N HIS A 43 10.61 -6.53 0.05
CA HIS A 43 11.32 -5.72 1.05
C HIS A 43 12.44 -6.52 1.74
N LEU A 44 12.22 -7.82 1.99
CA LEU A 44 13.27 -8.72 2.48
C LEU A 44 14.40 -8.89 1.45
N ILE A 45 14.08 -9.04 0.16
CA ILE A 45 15.09 -9.12 -0.91
C ILE A 45 15.87 -7.81 -1.01
N GLU A 46 15.21 -6.66 -0.88
CA GLU A 46 15.85 -5.34 -0.81
C GLU A 46 16.90 -5.29 0.31
N HIS A 47 16.54 -5.71 1.54
CA HIS A 47 17.45 -5.78 2.68
C HIS A 47 18.64 -6.71 2.42
N LEU A 48 18.38 -7.91 1.90
CA LEU A 48 19.42 -8.89 1.59
C LEU A 48 20.36 -8.38 0.48
N ALA A 49 19.82 -7.74 -0.56
CA ALA A 49 20.60 -7.16 -1.65
C ALA A 49 21.55 -6.05 -1.17
N LEU A 50 21.16 -5.34 -0.11
CA LEU A 50 21.98 -4.32 0.52
C LEU A 50 22.93 -4.84 1.61
N HIS A 51 22.83 -6.12 1.97
CA HIS A 51 23.61 -6.66 3.07
C HIS A 51 25.12 -6.53 2.83
N GLY A 52 25.83 -6.08 3.88
CA GLY A 52 27.29 -5.94 3.88
C GLY A 52 27.82 -4.79 3.01
N LEU A 53 26.95 -3.99 2.37
CA LEU A 53 27.31 -2.65 1.92
C LEU A 53 27.44 -1.81 3.20
N GLY A 54 28.68 -1.53 3.64
CA GLY A 54 28.96 -0.82 4.89
C GLY A 54 28.15 0.47 5.03
N GLU A 55 27.86 0.87 6.28
CA GLU A 55 26.85 1.86 6.69
C GLU A 55 26.03 2.45 5.54
N ALA A 56 24.77 2.00 5.47
CA ALA A 56 23.68 2.71 4.81
C ALA A 56 23.55 4.13 5.40
N GLY A 57 24.50 4.99 5.04
CA GLY A 57 24.55 6.39 5.43
C GLY A 57 23.70 7.24 4.48
N ALA A 58 23.80 8.55 4.62
CA ALA A 58 23.06 9.57 3.85
C ALA A 58 23.19 9.49 2.31
N HIS A 59 23.97 8.55 1.77
CA HIS A 59 24.33 8.43 0.35
C HIS A 59 23.76 7.18 -0.34
N THR A 60 23.06 6.28 0.38
CA THR A 60 22.43 5.09 -0.20
C THR A 60 21.00 4.97 0.28
N ASN A 61 20.05 4.97 -0.65
CA ASN A 61 18.65 4.76 -0.35
C ASN A 61 18.13 3.63 -1.23
N SER A 62 17.44 2.68 -0.63
CA SER A 62 16.55 1.78 -1.35
C SER A 62 15.13 2.01 -0.86
N THR A 63 14.16 1.73 -1.72
CA THR A 63 12.75 1.75 -1.33
C THR A 63 11.96 0.78 -2.18
N THR A 64 11.26 -0.14 -1.51
CA THR A 64 10.14 -0.88 -2.09
C THR A 64 8.90 0.02 -2.14
N GLY A 65 8.58 0.55 -3.32
CA GLY A 65 7.36 1.30 -3.59
C GLY A 65 6.18 0.39 -3.96
N VAL A 66 5.03 0.99 -4.30
CA VAL A 66 3.81 0.22 -4.61
C VAL A 66 3.94 -0.61 -5.89
N GLU A 67 4.57 -0.09 -6.94
CA GLU A 67 4.73 -0.77 -8.25
C GLU A 67 6.19 -1.09 -8.62
N HIS A 68 7.17 -0.58 -7.87
CA HIS A 68 8.58 -0.71 -8.22
C HIS A 68 9.49 -0.62 -7.00
N THR A 69 10.65 -1.25 -7.11
CA THR A 69 11.70 -1.28 -6.09
C THR A 69 12.94 -0.70 -6.72
N PHE A 70 13.58 0.25 -6.06
CA PHE A 70 14.81 0.83 -6.58
C PHE A 70 15.92 0.82 -5.55
N PHE A 71 17.14 0.69 -6.07
CA PHE A 71 18.40 0.84 -5.34
C PHE A 71 19.08 2.09 -5.85
N HIS A 72 19.33 3.07 -4.97
CA HIS A 72 19.89 4.36 -5.33
C HIS A 72 21.12 4.68 -4.49
N VAL A 73 22.13 5.24 -5.14
CA VAL A 73 23.39 5.65 -4.54
C VAL A 73 23.82 7.01 -5.08
N ARG A 74 24.42 7.82 -4.21
CA ARG A 74 25.10 9.07 -4.53
C ARG A 74 26.60 8.95 -4.26
N GLY A 75 27.41 9.66 -5.05
CA GLY A 75 28.86 9.74 -4.86
C GLY A 75 29.64 9.67 -6.16
N SER A 76 30.93 9.30 -6.06
CA SER A 76 31.81 9.16 -7.23
C SER A 76 31.34 8.06 -8.19
N ALA A 77 31.74 8.14 -9.45
CA ALA A 77 31.46 7.12 -10.47
C ALA A 77 31.88 5.71 -10.00
N ASP A 78 33.07 5.57 -9.42
CA ASP A 78 33.57 4.29 -8.88
C ASP A 78 32.67 3.73 -7.77
N ARG A 79 32.16 4.60 -6.88
CA ARG A 79 31.23 4.21 -5.81
C ARG A 79 29.91 3.72 -6.40
N ILE A 80 29.39 4.42 -7.40
CA ILE A 80 28.14 4.05 -8.08
C ILE A 80 28.29 2.69 -8.77
N ALA A 81 29.37 2.51 -9.56
CA ALA A 81 29.65 1.25 -10.24
C ALA A 81 29.81 0.10 -9.22
N ALA A 82 30.62 0.29 -8.17
CA ALA A 82 30.82 -0.72 -7.14
C ALA A 82 29.51 -1.11 -6.42
N PHE A 83 28.66 -0.13 -6.09
CA PHE A 83 27.38 -0.36 -5.44
C PHE A 83 26.42 -1.15 -6.35
N LEU A 84 26.18 -0.70 -7.57
CA LEU A 84 25.22 -1.35 -8.48
C LEU A 84 25.71 -2.73 -8.94
N ASN A 85 27.01 -2.91 -9.17
CA ASN A 85 27.60 -4.22 -9.47
C ASN A 85 27.36 -5.20 -8.33
N ARG A 86 27.52 -4.74 -7.08
CA ARG A 86 27.29 -5.57 -5.91
C ARG A 86 25.81 -5.90 -5.72
N VAL A 87 24.91 -4.94 -5.89
CA VAL A 87 23.46 -5.20 -5.86
C VAL A 87 23.10 -6.29 -6.87
N CYS A 88 23.59 -6.18 -8.12
CA CYS A 88 23.35 -7.22 -9.13
C CYS A 88 23.93 -8.58 -8.69
N ALA A 89 25.15 -8.62 -8.17
CA ALA A 89 25.79 -9.85 -7.71
C ALA A 89 25.01 -10.51 -6.56
N THR A 90 24.60 -9.74 -5.55
CA THR A 90 23.82 -10.26 -4.42
C THR A 90 22.43 -10.71 -4.85
N LEU A 91 21.79 -10.04 -5.82
CA LEU A 91 20.51 -10.51 -6.35
C LEU A 91 20.65 -11.87 -7.05
N ARG A 92 21.80 -12.17 -7.66
CA ARG A 92 22.05 -13.50 -8.27
C ARG A 92 22.34 -14.59 -7.24
N ASP A 93 22.88 -14.22 -6.08
CA ASP A 93 23.30 -15.14 -5.02
C ASP A 93 22.96 -14.51 -3.66
N LEU A 94 21.70 -14.69 -3.24
CA LEU A 94 21.20 -14.10 -2.00
C LEU A 94 21.82 -14.82 -0.79
N PRO A 95 22.23 -14.08 0.26
CA PRO A 95 22.81 -14.68 1.46
C PRO A 95 21.72 -15.38 2.29
N ALA A 96 21.44 -16.64 1.98
CA ALA A 96 20.35 -17.41 2.58
C ALA A 96 20.47 -17.53 4.12
N GLU A 97 21.70 -17.56 4.64
CA GLU A 97 22.00 -17.60 6.07
C GLU A 97 21.57 -16.31 6.81
N ARG A 98 21.34 -15.21 6.09
CA ARG A 98 20.91 -13.92 6.65
C ARG A 98 19.39 -13.76 6.74
N ILE A 99 18.61 -14.60 6.05
CA ILE A 99 17.14 -14.47 5.95
C ILE A 99 16.50 -14.29 7.33
N ALA A 100 16.81 -15.17 8.28
CA ALA A 100 16.22 -15.11 9.62
C ALA A 100 16.59 -13.82 10.36
N ALA A 101 17.82 -13.34 10.23
CA ALA A 101 18.27 -12.12 10.89
C ALA A 101 17.60 -10.87 10.30
N GLU A 102 17.50 -10.77 8.97
CA GLU A 102 16.87 -9.63 8.31
C GLU A 102 15.35 -9.58 8.56
N ILE A 103 14.68 -10.74 8.70
CA ILE A 103 13.27 -10.78 9.12
C ILE A 103 13.07 -10.15 10.50
N GLU A 104 13.98 -10.37 11.46
CA GLU A 104 13.88 -9.72 12.78
C GLU A 104 14.13 -8.21 12.70
N VAL A 105 15.06 -7.77 11.85
CA VAL A 105 15.28 -6.33 11.58
C VAL A 105 14.01 -5.69 11.04
N LEU A 106 13.40 -6.28 10.00
CA LEU A 106 12.15 -5.80 9.40
C LEU A 106 11.00 -5.74 10.41
N ARG A 107 10.86 -6.76 11.26
CA ARG A 107 9.87 -6.75 12.34
C ARG A 107 10.09 -5.57 13.29
N SER A 108 11.33 -5.32 13.69
CA SER A 108 11.68 -4.19 14.55
C SER A 108 11.38 -2.84 13.87
N GLU A 109 11.71 -2.68 12.59
CA GLU A 109 11.41 -1.47 11.82
C GLU A 109 9.91 -1.22 11.67
N SER A 110 9.13 -2.29 11.55
CA SER A 110 7.68 -2.22 11.42
C SER A 110 6.94 -1.99 12.74
N ALA A 111 7.59 -2.20 13.90
CA ALA A 111 6.95 -2.19 15.22
C ALA A 111 6.29 -0.84 15.59
N GLY A 112 6.72 0.26 14.97
CA GLY A 112 6.11 1.59 15.12
C GLY A 112 5.31 2.08 13.90
N ARG A 113 5.36 1.37 12.76
CA ARG A 113 4.69 1.78 11.52
C ARG A 113 3.27 1.24 11.51
N GLN A 114 2.31 2.14 11.40
CA GLN A 114 0.91 1.78 11.19
C GLN A 114 0.65 1.82 9.68
N PRO A 115 0.13 0.75 9.07
CA PRO A 115 -0.24 0.79 7.66
C PRO A 115 -1.34 1.84 7.42
N GLU A 116 -1.24 2.57 6.32
CA GLU A 116 -2.30 3.48 5.91
C GLU A 116 -3.52 2.65 5.47
N PRO A 117 -4.73 2.87 5.98
CA PRO A 117 -5.84 1.93 5.76
C PRO A 117 -6.54 2.10 4.41
N ARG A 118 -6.36 3.23 3.71
CA ARG A 118 -7.20 3.59 2.55
C ARG A 118 -7.00 2.65 1.37
N SER A 119 -5.77 2.16 1.18
CA SER A 119 -5.45 1.16 0.16
C SER A 119 -6.29 -0.11 0.34
N MET A 120 -6.36 -0.68 1.54
CA MET A 120 -7.19 -1.84 1.85
C MET A 120 -8.68 -1.56 1.65
N TRP A 121 -9.19 -0.40 2.08
CA TRP A 121 -10.61 -0.08 1.85
C TRP A 121 -10.96 0.03 0.36
N ARG A 122 -10.03 0.49 -0.48
CA ARG A 122 -10.25 0.61 -1.93
C ARG A 122 -10.08 -0.71 -2.67
N TYR A 123 -9.04 -1.47 -2.35
CA TYR A 123 -8.54 -2.60 -3.14
C TYR A 123 -8.65 -3.96 -2.43
N GLY A 124 -9.02 -3.97 -1.15
CA GLY A 124 -9.05 -5.18 -0.35
C GLY A 124 -7.65 -5.73 -0.05
N ALA A 125 -7.55 -7.04 0.08
CA ALA A 125 -6.34 -7.77 0.48
C ALA A 125 -5.53 -8.31 -0.70
N ARG A 126 -5.37 -7.50 -1.76
CA ARG A 126 -4.61 -7.81 -2.98
C ARG A 126 -4.14 -6.54 -3.66
N ASP A 127 -3.24 -6.69 -4.62
CA ASP A 127 -2.78 -5.61 -5.49
C ASP A 127 -2.44 -4.31 -4.75
N TYR A 128 -3.02 -3.18 -5.15
CA TYR A 128 -2.79 -1.87 -4.55
C TYR A 128 -3.32 -1.74 -3.12
N GLY A 129 -3.95 -2.77 -2.57
CA GLY A 129 -4.33 -2.88 -1.16
C GLY A 129 -3.18 -3.31 -0.24
N MET A 130 -2.13 -3.92 -0.78
CA MET A 130 -0.98 -4.45 -0.03
C MET A 130 -0.26 -3.48 0.90
N PRO A 131 -0.14 -2.16 0.60
CA PRO A 131 0.46 -1.20 1.52
C PRO A 131 -0.23 -1.12 2.89
N SER A 132 -1.50 -1.54 2.99
CA SER A 132 -2.26 -1.57 4.25
C SER A 132 -2.02 -2.82 5.10
N PHE A 133 -1.20 -3.76 4.65
CA PHE A 133 -0.96 -5.03 5.35
C PHE A 133 0.46 -5.11 5.89
N HIS A 134 0.57 -5.66 7.10
CA HIS A 134 1.85 -6.00 7.72
C HIS A 134 2.50 -7.20 7.01
N GLU A 135 3.83 -7.27 7.10
CA GLU A 135 4.70 -8.28 6.46
C GLU A 135 4.66 -9.65 7.16
N ARG A 136 3.44 -10.14 7.43
CA ARG A 136 3.24 -11.45 8.06
C ARG A 136 3.60 -12.61 7.13
N GLY A 137 3.65 -12.38 5.83
CA GLY A 137 4.08 -13.38 4.84
C GLY A 137 5.54 -13.79 4.98
N LEU A 138 6.33 -13.08 5.80
CA LEU A 138 7.70 -13.46 6.14
C LEU A 138 7.80 -14.64 7.12
N HIS A 139 6.70 -15.02 7.79
CA HIS A 139 6.71 -16.22 8.62
C HIS A 139 6.75 -17.48 7.72
N GLY A 140 7.85 -18.22 7.79
CA GLY A 140 8.03 -19.47 7.03
C GLY A 140 8.54 -19.28 5.59
N VAL A 141 8.98 -18.07 5.21
CA VAL A 141 9.63 -17.86 3.91
C VAL A 141 10.96 -18.62 3.84
N THR A 142 11.20 -19.29 2.71
CA THR A 142 12.41 -20.09 2.46
C THR A 142 13.33 -19.42 1.46
N GLY A 143 14.59 -19.87 1.37
CA GLY A 143 15.50 -19.41 0.32
C GLY A 143 14.99 -19.75 -1.09
N GLU A 144 14.28 -20.86 -1.27
CA GLU A 144 13.66 -21.22 -2.55
C GLU A 144 12.59 -20.19 -2.97
N ASP A 145 11.78 -19.73 -2.03
CA ASP A 145 10.78 -18.69 -2.28
C ASP A 145 11.44 -17.38 -2.74
N LEU A 146 12.55 -16.99 -2.11
CA LEU A 146 13.30 -15.79 -2.50
C LEU A 146 13.92 -15.94 -3.89
N HIS A 147 14.53 -17.09 -4.18
CA HIS A 147 15.10 -17.36 -5.50
C HIS A 147 14.03 -17.36 -6.59
N ALA A 148 12.86 -17.95 -6.33
CA ALA A 148 11.73 -17.91 -7.26
C ALA A 148 11.25 -16.47 -7.51
N TRP A 149 11.15 -15.66 -6.46
CA TRP A 149 10.76 -14.25 -6.57
C TRP A 149 11.79 -13.41 -7.33
N VAL A 150 13.08 -13.61 -7.06
CA VAL A 150 14.20 -12.99 -7.80
C VAL A 150 14.15 -13.36 -9.28
N ALA A 151 14.05 -14.66 -9.59
CA ALA A 151 14.01 -15.14 -10.96
C ALA A 151 12.80 -14.59 -11.75
N GLN A 152 11.70 -14.30 -11.06
CA GLN A 152 10.51 -13.72 -11.68
C GLN A 152 10.61 -12.21 -11.93
N PHE A 153 11.18 -11.46 -10.98
CA PHE A 153 11.06 -9.99 -10.95
C PHE A 153 12.39 -9.23 -11.05
N PHE A 154 13.50 -9.77 -10.57
CA PHE A 154 14.80 -9.08 -10.53
C PHE A 154 15.66 -9.47 -11.72
N THR A 155 15.12 -9.24 -12.92
CA THR A 155 15.68 -9.67 -14.21
C THR A 155 16.03 -8.48 -15.11
N ARG A 156 16.84 -8.72 -16.15
CA ARG A 156 17.29 -7.69 -17.08
C ARG A 156 16.14 -6.95 -17.77
N GLU A 157 15.17 -7.69 -18.32
CA GLU A 157 14.02 -7.14 -19.07
C GLU A 157 13.06 -6.35 -18.18
N ASN A 158 13.09 -6.65 -16.87
CA ASN A 158 12.23 -6.06 -15.87
C ASN A 158 12.92 -4.92 -15.08
N ALA A 159 14.14 -4.54 -15.48
CA ALA A 159 14.93 -3.46 -14.89
C ALA A 159 15.02 -2.23 -15.80
N ALA A 160 15.30 -1.07 -15.19
CA ALA A 160 15.79 0.11 -15.87
C ALA A 160 16.82 0.85 -15.01
N LEU A 161 17.84 1.41 -15.65
CA LEU A 161 18.86 2.22 -15.02
C LEU A 161 18.53 3.70 -15.18
N TRP A 162 18.87 4.50 -14.19
CA TRP A 162 19.01 5.93 -14.38
C TRP A 162 20.32 6.45 -13.80
N VAL A 163 20.92 7.42 -14.49
CA VAL A 163 22.19 8.04 -14.11
C VAL A 163 22.08 9.56 -14.21
N ALA A 164 22.22 10.22 -13.08
CA ALA A 164 22.38 11.66 -12.94
C ALA A 164 23.89 11.96 -12.92
N GLY A 165 24.45 12.20 -14.09
CA GLY A 165 25.88 12.37 -14.34
C GLY A 165 26.19 12.59 -15.82
N ASP A 166 27.43 12.96 -16.13
CA ASP A 166 27.83 13.25 -17.52
C ASP A 166 27.87 11.99 -18.39
N GLU A 167 28.27 10.86 -17.80
CA GLU A 167 28.47 9.58 -18.48
C GLU A 167 28.03 8.41 -17.59
N VAL A 168 27.84 7.24 -18.20
CA VAL A 168 27.65 5.99 -17.45
C VAL A 168 28.94 5.66 -16.71
N PRO A 169 28.92 5.37 -15.40
CA PRO A 169 30.12 5.05 -14.64
C PRO A 169 30.96 3.93 -15.26
N ALA A 170 32.26 4.18 -15.44
CA ALA A 170 33.18 3.18 -15.97
C ALA A 170 33.20 1.93 -15.07
N GLY A 171 33.17 0.75 -15.69
CA GLY A 171 33.16 -0.53 -14.97
C GLY A 171 31.80 -0.92 -14.37
N LEU A 172 30.74 -0.13 -14.56
CA LEU A 172 29.37 -0.58 -14.28
C LEU A 172 29.04 -1.79 -15.16
N ARG A 173 28.54 -2.86 -14.52
CA ARG A 173 28.12 -4.12 -15.12
C ARG A 173 26.79 -4.56 -14.52
N LEU A 174 25.73 -4.49 -15.32
CA LEU A 174 24.39 -4.93 -14.93
C LEU A 174 24.17 -6.38 -15.32
N ASP A 175 24.94 -7.28 -14.69
CA ASP A 175 24.93 -8.73 -14.94
C ASP A 175 23.65 -9.40 -14.38
N LEU A 176 22.47 -8.92 -14.77
CA LEU A 176 21.18 -9.45 -14.33
C LEU A 176 20.81 -10.70 -15.15
N PRO A 177 20.12 -11.69 -14.54
CA PRO A 177 19.62 -12.84 -15.26
C PRO A 177 18.56 -12.42 -16.29
N ASP A 178 18.45 -13.23 -17.35
CA ASP A 178 17.39 -13.11 -18.35
C ASP A 178 16.03 -13.41 -17.70
N GLY A 179 14.99 -12.76 -18.19
CA GLY A 179 13.63 -13.00 -17.77
C GLY A 179 12.61 -12.37 -18.71
N VAL A 180 11.54 -11.85 -18.14
CA VAL A 180 10.49 -11.17 -18.89
C VAL A 180 10.08 -9.91 -18.18
N ARG A 181 9.68 -8.90 -18.94
CA ARG A 181 9.06 -7.70 -18.40
C ARG A 181 7.70 -8.04 -17.79
N GLN A 182 7.55 -7.78 -16.50
CA GLN A 182 6.28 -7.97 -15.80
C GLN A 182 5.37 -6.76 -16.09
N PRO A 183 4.05 -6.96 -16.29
CA PRO A 183 3.11 -5.86 -16.29
C PRO A 183 2.86 -5.37 -14.86
N ALA A 184 2.38 -4.13 -14.70
CA ALA A 184 1.84 -3.72 -13.41
C ALA A 184 0.52 -4.46 -13.12
N PRO A 185 0.20 -4.75 -11.85
CA PRO A 185 -1.04 -5.39 -11.48
C PRO A 185 -2.26 -4.60 -11.97
N VAL A 186 -3.30 -5.32 -12.39
CA VAL A 186 -4.61 -4.72 -12.65
C VAL A 186 -5.25 -4.38 -11.30
N PRO A 187 -5.63 -3.12 -11.04
CA PRO A 187 -6.23 -2.76 -9.77
C PRO A 187 -7.57 -3.46 -9.56
N SER A 188 -7.78 -4.06 -8.39
CA SER A 188 -9.10 -4.53 -7.98
C SER A 188 -9.97 -3.39 -7.46
N CYS A 189 -11.18 -3.72 -6.96
CA CYS A 189 -12.05 -2.78 -6.29
C CYS A 189 -12.86 -3.51 -5.22
N ALA A 190 -12.66 -3.14 -3.96
CA ALA A 190 -13.45 -3.60 -2.82
C ALA A 190 -14.68 -2.69 -2.56
N LEU A 191 -14.77 -1.56 -3.27
CA LEU A 191 -15.86 -0.60 -3.13
C LEU A 191 -16.94 -0.87 -4.20
N PRO A 192 -18.15 -1.34 -3.82
CA PRO A 192 -19.22 -1.57 -4.78
C PRO A 192 -19.83 -0.27 -5.32
N VAL A 193 -19.76 0.81 -4.53
CA VAL A 193 -20.31 2.13 -4.87
C VAL A 193 -19.30 3.20 -4.46
N THR A 194 -19.03 4.15 -5.35
CA THR A 194 -18.25 5.36 -5.05
C THR A 194 -19.07 6.62 -5.43
N PRO A 195 -18.87 7.76 -4.75
CA PRO A 195 -17.87 7.99 -3.73
C PRO A 195 -18.23 7.28 -2.41
N ALA A 196 -17.21 6.73 -1.76
CA ALA A 196 -17.37 5.89 -0.57
C ALA A 196 -16.71 6.54 0.65
N TRP A 197 -17.15 6.18 1.85
CA TRP A 197 -16.49 6.63 3.08
C TRP A 197 -16.35 5.50 4.10
N PHE A 198 -15.35 5.60 4.97
CA PHE A 198 -15.20 4.73 6.14
C PHE A 198 -14.72 5.56 7.34
N ALA A 199 -14.97 5.07 8.56
CA ALA A 199 -14.44 5.68 9.77
C ALA A 199 -13.07 5.06 10.13
N GLY A 200 -12.13 5.90 10.58
CA GLY A 200 -10.91 5.43 11.21
C GLY A 200 -11.19 4.54 12.43
N HIS A 201 -10.26 3.66 12.78
CA HIS A 201 -10.32 2.84 13.99
C HIS A 201 -9.52 3.45 15.15
N ARG A 202 -10.15 3.70 16.31
CA ARG A 202 -9.46 4.24 17.49
C ARG A 202 -8.21 3.41 17.84
N GLY A 203 -7.08 4.09 18.11
CA GLY A 203 -5.83 3.45 18.53
C GLY A 203 -4.92 2.98 17.38
N ALA A 204 -5.31 3.16 16.11
CA ALA A 204 -4.39 3.04 14.99
C ALA A 204 -3.85 4.44 14.62
N GLY A 205 -2.54 4.62 14.48
CA GLY A 205 -1.91 5.95 14.33
C GLY A 205 -2.52 6.83 13.23
N HIS A 206 -2.77 6.27 12.03
CA HIS A 206 -3.41 6.99 10.92
C HIS A 206 -4.93 7.17 11.07
N ALA A 207 -5.57 6.44 11.99
CA ALA A 207 -7.02 6.42 12.15
C ALA A 207 -7.63 7.70 12.74
N GLU A 208 -6.79 8.66 13.04
CA GLU A 208 -7.19 9.93 13.62
C GLU A 208 -7.12 11.10 12.62
N SER A 209 -6.64 10.85 11.41
CA SER A 209 -6.57 11.81 10.30
C SER A 209 -7.88 11.85 9.50
N VAL A 210 -8.18 12.99 8.88
CA VAL A 210 -9.19 13.07 7.82
C VAL A 210 -8.46 12.98 6.50
N ALA A 211 -8.88 12.09 5.61
CA ALA A 211 -8.23 11.95 4.31
C ALA A 211 -9.24 11.71 3.19
N TRP A 212 -8.87 12.11 1.98
CA TRP A 212 -9.59 11.80 0.76
C TRP A 212 -8.64 11.20 -0.26
N ASP A 213 -9.09 10.15 -0.92
CA ASP A 213 -8.31 9.36 -1.85
C ASP A 213 -9.09 9.19 -3.15
N THR A 214 -8.45 9.32 -4.30
CA THR A 214 -9.08 9.12 -5.60
C THR A 214 -8.09 8.60 -6.63
N VAL A 215 -8.62 8.03 -7.73
CA VAL A 215 -7.84 7.59 -8.88
C VAL A 215 -8.31 8.34 -10.11
N VAL A 216 -7.38 8.96 -10.82
CA VAL A 216 -7.61 9.78 -12.01
C VAL A 216 -6.71 9.34 -13.16
N ARG A 217 -6.93 9.89 -14.36
CA ARG A 217 -5.97 9.73 -15.45
C ARG A 217 -4.65 10.42 -15.11
N ARG A 218 -3.54 9.80 -15.51
CA ARG A 218 -2.19 10.32 -15.31
C ARG A 218 -1.90 11.45 -16.30
N GLU A 219 -2.05 12.69 -15.86
CA GLU A 219 -1.96 13.89 -16.71
C GLU A 219 -1.43 15.10 -15.90
N ALA A 220 -0.77 16.06 -16.56
CA ALA A 220 -0.23 17.25 -15.89
C ALA A 220 -1.31 18.04 -15.13
N ARG A 221 -2.50 18.20 -15.73
CA ARG A 221 -3.65 18.85 -15.07
C ARG A 221 -4.12 18.16 -13.79
N ALA A 222 -3.90 16.85 -13.65
CA ALA A 222 -4.24 16.11 -12.44
C ALA A 222 -3.26 16.40 -11.30
N ALA A 223 -1.95 16.50 -11.62
CA ALA A 223 -0.95 16.94 -10.66
C ALA A 223 -1.18 18.40 -10.23
N VAL A 224 -1.53 19.29 -11.16
CA VAL A 224 -1.91 20.68 -10.85
C VAL A 224 -3.16 20.72 -9.95
N PHE A 225 -4.19 19.92 -10.25
CA PHE A 225 -5.38 19.81 -9.40
C PHE A 225 -5.04 19.40 -7.96
N ALA A 226 -4.16 18.41 -7.74
CA ALA A 226 -3.76 17.99 -6.40
C ALA A 226 -3.14 19.15 -5.60
N ASN A 227 -2.23 19.91 -6.21
CA ASN A 227 -1.58 21.06 -5.57
C ASN A 227 -2.55 22.25 -5.36
N VAL A 228 -3.51 22.47 -6.26
CA VAL A 228 -4.57 23.48 -6.07
C VAL A 228 -5.50 23.10 -4.94
N LEU A 229 -5.86 21.81 -4.83
CA LEU A 229 -6.67 21.27 -3.73
C LEU A 229 -5.99 21.52 -2.38
N GLU A 230 -4.67 21.28 -2.26
CA GLU A 230 -3.91 21.55 -1.04
C GLU A 230 -4.05 23.02 -0.60
N ARG A 231 -3.85 23.96 -1.53
CA ARG A 231 -3.89 25.40 -1.25
C ARG A 231 -5.29 25.88 -0.87
N GLN A 232 -6.32 25.42 -1.57
CA GLN A 232 -7.70 25.80 -1.26
C GLN A 232 -8.14 25.22 0.08
N LEU A 233 -7.76 23.97 0.36
CA LEU A 233 -8.05 23.32 1.64
C LEU A 233 -7.37 24.04 2.81
N GLY A 234 -6.06 24.32 2.71
CA GLY A 234 -5.34 25.06 3.75
C GLY A 234 -5.94 26.45 4.01
N ARG A 235 -6.34 27.18 2.96
CA ARG A 235 -7.00 28.49 3.12
C ARG A 235 -8.39 28.39 3.73
N ASP A 236 -9.19 27.39 3.36
CA ASP A 236 -10.51 27.19 3.95
C ASP A 236 -10.41 26.84 5.44
N LEU A 237 -9.54 25.90 5.80
CA LEU A 237 -9.33 25.49 7.19
C LEU A 237 -8.74 26.62 8.06
N THR A 238 -7.83 27.42 7.50
CA THR A 238 -7.30 28.62 8.19
C THR A 238 -8.41 29.63 8.48
N ARG A 239 -9.30 29.91 7.52
CA ARG A 239 -10.44 30.82 7.72
C ARG A 239 -11.44 30.32 8.76
N ARG A 240 -11.53 29.00 8.96
CA ARG A 240 -12.36 28.36 10.00
C ARG A 240 -11.71 28.41 11.39
N GLY A 241 -10.48 28.91 11.51
CA GLY A 241 -9.76 28.95 12.79
C GLY A 241 -9.29 27.59 13.30
N VAL A 242 -9.24 26.58 12.42
CA VAL A 242 -8.86 25.21 12.76
C VAL A 242 -7.35 25.03 12.63
N ARG A 243 -6.70 24.44 13.63
CA ARG A 243 -5.28 24.06 13.53
C ARG A 243 -5.17 22.79 12.71
N HIS A 244 -4.40 22.85 11.62
CA HIS A 244 -4.29 21.75 10.68
C HIS A 244 -2.91 21.67 10.05
N GLU A 245 -2.57 20.48 9.61
CA GLU A 245 -1.54 20.22 8.61
C GLU A 245 -2.22 19.54 7.42
N VAL A 246 -2.06 20.11 6.23
CA VAL A 246 -2.67 19.57 5.01
C VAL A 246 -1.56 19.21 4.04
N ARG A 247 -1.67 18.03 3.46
CA ARG A 247 -0.76 17.54 2.43
C ARG A 247 -1.56 16.87 1.32
N THR A 248 -1.26 17.17 0.07
CA THR A 248 -1.70 16.37 -1.06
C THR A 248 -0.53 15.67 -1.73
N GLU A 249 -0.82 14.52 -2.32
CA GLU A 249 0.15 13.68 -2.98
C GLU A 249 -0.43 13.19 -4.31
N TYR A 250 0.35 13.32 -5.38
CA TYR A 250 0.04 12.80 -6.70
C TYR A 250 1.03 11.69 -7.03
N GLU A 251 0.55 10.45 -7.09
CA GLU A 251 1.36 9.26 -7.32
C GLU A 251 1.02 8.65 -8.69
N PRO A 252 1.90 8.80 -9.69
CA PRO A 252 1.68 8.22 -11.01
C PRO A 252 1.80 6.69 -10.99
N ARG A 253 0.95 6.02 -11.77
CA ARG A 253 0.94 4.55 -11.94
C ARG A 253 1.27 4.14 -13.37
N ALA A 254 1.70 2.89 -13.55
CA ALA A 254 2.06 2.34 -14.85
C ALA A 254 0.84 2.27 -15.80
N ALA A 255 -0.35 1.96 -15.28
CA ALA A 255 -1.60 1.82 -16.02
C ALA A 255 -2.21 3.14 -16.57
N ARG A 256 -1.38 4.17 -16.77
CA ARG A 256 -1.79 5.52 -17.23
C ARG A 256 -2.80 6.21 -16.29
N THR A 257 -2.86 5.78 -15.05
CA THR A 257 -3.64 6.38 -13.96
C THR A 257 -2.71 7.01 -12.95
N ALA A 258 -3.26 7.81 -12.05
CA ALA A 258 -2.55 8.34 -10.90
C ALA A 258 -3.49 8.34 -9.70
N ARG A 259 -2.90 8.13 -8.51
CA ARG A 259 -3.60 8.27 -7.24
C ARG A 259 -3.41 9.69 -6.74
N ILE A 260 -4.48 10.32 -6.28
CA ILE A 260 -4.41 11.58 -5.53
C ILE A 260 -4.88 11.31 -4.12
N THR A 261 -4.04 11.62 -3.14
CA THR A 261 -4.39 11.57 -1.73
C THR A 261 -4.32 12.97 -1.16
N ALA A 262 -5.34 13.39 -0.41
CA ALA A 262 -5.34 14.59 0.41
C ALA A 262 -5.49 14.16 1.87
N VAL A 263 -4.53 14.51 2.72
CA VAL A 263 -4.58 14.25 4.17
C VAL A 263 -4.64 15.58 4.89
N ALA A 264 -5.54 15.67 5.86
CA ALA A 264 -5.69 16.80 6.75
C ALA A 264 -5.65 16.31 8.20
N ASP A 265 -4.53 16.57 8.86
CA ASP A 265 -4.29 16.23 10.25
C ASP A 265 -4.66 17.39 11.17
N ALA A 266 -5.34 17.06 12.28
CA ALA A 266 -5.74 18.04 13.27
C ALA A 266 -5.92 17.42 14.66
N ALA A 267 -5.90 18.29 15.67
CA ALA A 267 -6.20 17.92 17.05
C ALA A 267 -7.63 17.34 17.15
N PRO A 268 -7.91 16.43 18.11
CA PRO A 268 -9.21 15.75 18.22
C PRO A 268 -10.43 16.67 18.18
N ALA A 269 -10.36 17.83 18.86
CA ALA A 269 -11.45 18.80 18.93
C ALA A 269 -11.79 19.47 17.58
N ASP A 270 -10.80 19.55 16.68
CA ASP A 270 -10.90 20.26 15.42
C ASP A 270 -11.28 19.34 14.23
N ARG A 271 -11.20 18.02 14.41
CA ARG A 271 -11.45 17.01 13.35
C ARG A 271 -12.82 17.12 12.68
N PRO A 272 -13.94 17.37 13.40
CA PRO A 272 -15.23 17.59 12.74
C PRO A 272 -15.20 18.81 11.80
N GLY A 273 -14.50 19.88 12.19
CA GLY A 273 -14.30 21.08 11.37
C GLY A 273 -13.45 20.81 10.13
N VAL A 274 -12.40 20.00 10.27
CA VAL A 274 -11.57 19.55 9.14
C VAL A 274 -12.39 18.70 8.15
N LEU A 275 -13.17 17.75 8.64
CA LEU A 275 -14.04 16.92 7.80
C LEU A 275 -15.01 17.79 6.99
N ALA A 276 -15.66 18.76 7.62
CA ALA A 276 -16.57 19.69 6.96
C ALA A 276 -15.85 20.62 5.95
N GLY A 277 -14.63 21.06 6.27
CA GLY A 277 -13.80 21.87 5.37
C GLY A 277 -13.39 21.09 4.12
N LEU A 278 -12.86 19.87 4.31
CA LEU A 278 -12.44 18.99 3.22
C LEU A 278 -13.60 18.65 2.27
N THR A 279 -14.74 18.18 2.80
CA THR A 279 -15.90 17.84 1.96
C THR A 279 -16.49 19.07 1.27
N GLY A 280 -16.50 20.22 1.95
CA GLY A 280 -16.94 21.49 1.38
C GLY A 280 -16.07 21.97 0.22
N VAL A 281 -14.74 21.89 0.35
CA VAL A 281 -13.79 22.26 -0.73
C VAL A 281 -13.90 21.28 -1.89
N LEU A 282 -13.99 19.97 -1.64
CA LEU A 282 -14.16 18.97 -2.69
C LEU A 282 -15.46 19.18 -3.49
N ALA A 283 -16.58 19.44 -2.80
CA ALA A 283 -17.85 19.76 -3.45
C ALA A 283 -17.76 21.08 -4.23
N ALA A 284 -17.08 22.09 -3.69
CA ALA A 284 -16.86 23.35 -4.37
C ALA A 284 -16.11 23.21 -5.69
N MET A 285 -14.98 22.52 -5.66
CA MET A 285 -14.17 22.31 -6.86
C MET A 285 -14.90 21.43 -7.88
N ARG A 286 -15.65 20.42 -7.43
CA ARG A 286 -16.54 19.61 -8.29
C ARG A 286 -17.54 20.50 -9.04
N ASP A 287 -18.10 21.50 -8.37
CA ASP A 287 -19.06 22.45 -8.94
C ASP A 287 -18.38 23.58 -9.74
N GLY A 288 -17.08 23.46 -10.03
CA GLY A 288 -16.32 24.42 -10.83
C GLY A 288 -15.80 25.65 -10.08
N ARG A 289 -15.98 25.72 -8.74
CA ARG A 289 -15.43 26.81 -7.93
C ARG A 289 -13.94 26.56 -7.68
N VAL A 290 -13.12 26.98 -8.64
CA VAL A 290 -11.67 26.89 -8.60
C VAL A 290 -11.06 28.29 -8.72
N GLU A 291 -10.18 28.64 -7.79
CA GLU A 291 -9.57 29.96 -7.74
C GLU A 291 -8.46 30.12 -8.79
N ALA A 292 -8.66 31.04 -9.74
CA ALA A 292 -7.72 31.28 -10.83
C ALA A 292 -6.30 31.65 -10.35
N ALA A 293 -6.21 32.40 -9.25
CA ALA A 293 -4.94 32.77 -8.65
C ALA A 293 -4.14 31.56 -8.12
N ASP A 294 -4.82 30.52 -7.61
CA ASP A 294 -4.13 29.30 -7.19
C ASP A 294 -3.62 28.52 -8.37
N VAL A 295 -4.42 28.38 -9.43
CA VAL A 295 -4.01 27.66 -10.65
C VAL A 295 -2.76 28.32 -11.23
N SER A 296 -2.77 29.65 -11.39
CA SER A 296 -1.61 30.42 -11.86
C SER A 296 -0.37 30.20 -10.98
N THR A 297 -0.55 30.27 -9.65
CA THR A 297 0.55 30.05 -8.69
C THR A 297 1.11 28.64 -8.78
N VAL A 298 0.24 27.62 -8.81
CA VAL A 298 0.63 26.21 -8.88
C VAL A 298 1.31 25.89 -10.21
N VAL A 299 0.78 26.40 -11.33
CA VAL A 299 1.39 26.24 -12.66
C VAL A 299 2.81 26.81 -12.65
N LYS A 300 2.99 28.02 -12.12
CA LYS A 300 4.30 28.65 -11.99
C LYS A 300 5.27 27.79 -11.16
N LEU A 301 4.88 27.45 -9.93
CA LEU A 301 5.73 26.67 -9.01
C LEU A 301 6.04 25.27 -9.55
N THR A 302 5.09 24.63 -10.23
CA THR A 302 5.29 23.32 -10.85
C THR A 302 6.29 23.42 -12.00
N CYS A 303 6.23 24.46 -12.82
CA CYS A 303 7.21 24.68 -13.89
C CYS A 303 8.61 24.93 -13.32
N GLU A 304 8.74 25.78 -12.29
CA GLU A 304 10.01 26.05 -11.61
C GLU A 304 10.58 24.76 -10.99
N GLY A 305 9.74 23.96 -10.32
CA GLY A 305 10.13 22.67 -9.75
C GLY A 305 10.55 21.63 -10.79
N LEU A 306 9.92 21.61 -11.98
CA LEU A 306 10.32 20.71 -13.08
C LEU A 306 11.71 21.07 -13.62
N LEU A 307 12.03 22.36 -13.72
CA LEU A 307 13.34 22.83 -14.17
C LEU A 307 14.42 22.53 -13.14
N ASP A 308 14.18 22.83 -11.85
CA ASP A 308 15.11 22.48 -10.76
C ASP A 308 15.34 20.96 -10.68
N ALA A 309 14.28 20.15 -10.87
CA ALA A 309 14.39 18.71 -10.89
C ALA A 309 15.12 18.16 -12.13
N GLU A 310 15.06 18.84 -13.29
CA GLU A 310 15.89 18.48 -14.45
C GLU A 310 17.37 18.77 -14.16
N GLU A 311 17.68 19.96 -13.62
CA GLU A 311 19.07 20.37 -13.31
C GLU A 311 19.73 19.47 -12.26
N ARG A 312 18.96 19.02 -11.27
CA ARG A 312 19.43 18.12 -10.20
C ARG A 312 19.26 16.64 -10.51
N GLY A 313 18.73 16.27 -11.68
CA GLY A 313 18.47 14.86 -12.04
C GLY A 313 17.29 14.20 -11.31
N GLY A 314 16.52 14.96 -10.53
CA GLY A 314 15.33 14.47 -9.81
C GLY A 314 14.21 13.93 -10.70
N ARG A 315 14.20 14.25 -12.01
CA ARG A 315 13.24 13.66 -12.97
C ARG A 315 13.62 12.25 -13.42
N LEU A 316 14.89 11.86 -13.32
CA LEU A 316 15.41 10.62 -13.89
C LEU A 316 14.76 9.34 -13.34
N PRO A 317 14.49 9.19 -12.02
CA PRO A 317 13.80 8.01 -11.50
C PRO A 317 12.41 7.80 -12.13
N GLY A 318 11.65 8.89 -12.26
CA GLY A 318 10.32 8.86 -12.90
C GLY A 318 10.38 8.54 -14.39
N GLN A 319 11.47 8.93 -15.08
CA GLN A 319 11.69 8.57 -16.49
C GLN A 319 12.09 7.10 -16.66
N ALA A 320 12.94 6.55 -15.79
CA ALA A 320 13.23 5.11 -15.79
C ALA A 320 11.96 4.28 -15.54
N PHE A 321 11.11 4.73 -14.61
CA PHE A 321 9.80 4.12 -14.39
C PHE A 321 8.87 4.24 -15.62
N ASN A 322 8.88 5.37 -16.33
CA ASN A 322 8.14 5.50 -17.60
C ASN A 322 8.60 4.46 -18.62
N VAL A 323 9.91 4.29 -18.79
CA VAL A 323 10.47 3.28 -19.69
C VAL A 323 10.04 1.87 -19.27
N LEU A 324 10.04 1.55 -17.96
CA LEU A 324 9.51 0.29 -17.44
C LEU A 324 8.03 0.08 -17.77
N ALA A 325 7.22 1.13 -17.61
CA ALA A 325 5.79 1.13 -17.91
C ALA A 325 5.47 1.22 -19.43
N GLY A 326 6.46 1.09 -20.32
CA GLY A 326 6.25 1.16 -21.77
C GLY A 326 5.89 2.55 -22.29
N ARG A 327 6.28 3.60 -21.56
CA ARG A 327 6.14 5.01 -21.94
C ARG A 327 7.49 5.56 -22.42
N GLY A 328 7.42 6.51 -23.36
CA GLY A 328 8.60 7.26 -23.79
C GLY A 328 9.14 8.17 -22.69
N VAL A 329 10.39 8.60 -22.84
CA VAL A 329 10.98 9.65 -22.01
C VAL A 329 10.42 11.00 -22.44
N GLN A 330 9.97 11.80 -21.46
CA GLN A 330 9.39 13.11 -21.70
C GLN A 330 10.44 14.21 -21.51
N GLY A 331 10.57 15.08 -22.52
CA GLY A 331 11.46 16.26 -22.43
C GLY A 331 11.02 17.21 -21.31
N VAL A 332 11.95 17.99 -20.74
CA VAL A 332 11.60 19.01 -19.74
C VAL A 332 10.74 20.12 -20.35
N ASP A 333 11.07 20.56 -21.57
CA ASP A 333 10.32 21.60 -22.27
C ASP A 333 8.89 21.16 -22.60
N GLU A 334 8.72 19.88 -22.98
CA GLU A 334 7.42 19.26 -23.20
C GLU A 334 6.60 19.22 -21.90
N ALA A 335 7.18 18.74 -20.81
CA ALA A 335 6.50 18.71 -19.51
C ALA A 335 6.12 20.11 -19.01
N VAL A 336 7.01 21.09 -19.17
CA VAL A 336 6.73 22.50 -18.84
C VAL A 336 5.63 23.07 -19.72
N ALA A 337 5.63 22.76 -21.02
CA ALA A 337 4.57 23.19 -21.93
C ALA A 337 3.20 22.61 -21.54
N GLU A 338 3.14 21.31 -21.21
CA GLU A 338 1.92 20.66 -20.72
C GLU A 338 1.38 21.29 -19.43
N VAL A 339 2.25 21.63 -18.48
CA VAL A 339 1.84 22.30 -17.23
C VAL A 339 1.39 23.73 -17.50
N ARG A 340 2.08 24.48 -18.38
CA ARG A 340 1.73 25.85 -18.74
C ARG A 340 0.40 25.97 -19.46
N SER A 341 -0.03 24.93 -20.20
CA SER A 341 -1.34 24.93 -20.85
C SER A 341 -2.50 24.71 -19.89
N VAL A 342 -2.24 24.32 -18.63
CA VAL A 342 -3.31 23.99 -17.68
C VAL A 342 -4.13 25.22 -17.32
N THR A 343 -5.44 25.13 -17.59
CA THR A 343 -6.42 26.19 -17.30
C THR A 343 -7.27 25.87 -16.07
N VAL A 344 -7.99 26.89 -15.57
CA VAL A 344 -8.97 26.73 -14.47
C VAL A 344 -10.04 25.69 -14.83
N ASP A 345 -10.55 25.74 -16.06
CA ASP A 345 -11.57 24.81 -16.56
C ASP A 345 -11.04 23.37 -16.65
N GLU A 346 -9.76 23.17 -16.92
CA GLU A 346 -9.14 21.84 -16.89
C GLU A 346 -9.02 21.29 -15.48
N VAL A 347 -8.64 22.13 -14.51
CA VAL A 347 -8.61 21.76 -13.09
C VAL A 347 -10.01 21.43 -12.58
N ALA A 348 -11.01 22.24 -12.92
CA ALA A 348 -12.41 21.97 -12.59
C ALA A 348 -12.92 20.65 -13.20
N ARG A 349 -12.56 20.37 -14.46
CA ARG A 349 -12.89 19.09 -15.12
C ARG A 349 -12.23 17.90 -14.41
N VAL A 350 -11.00 18.03 -13.95
CA VAL A 350 -10.36 16.98 -13.13
C VAL A 350 -11.11 16.82 -11.81
N ALA A 351 -11.42 17.91 -11.11
CA ALA A 351 -12.15 17.86 -9.84
C ALA A 351 -13.50 17.15 -9.97
N ALA A 352 -14.28 17.49 -11.01
CA ALA A 352 -15.56 16.86 -11.31
C ALA A 352 -15.43 15.37 -11.63
N ALA A 353 -14.37 14.96 -12.34
CA ALA A 353 -14.10 13.55 -12.65
C ALA A 353 -13.55 12.76 -11.45
N ALA A 354 -12.79 13.42 -10.57
CA ALA A 354 -12.13 12.81 -9.42
C ALA A 354 -13.08 12.59 -8.23
N TYR A 355 -14.03 13.50 -8.03
CA TYR A 355 -15.03 13.43 -6.96
C TYR A 355 -15.80 12.10 -6.89
N PRO A 356 -16.43 11.60 -7.98
CA PRO A 356 -17.22 10.36 -7.92
C PRO A 356 -16.39 9.09 -7.67
N ALA A 357 -15.08 9.12 -7.90
CA ALA A 357 -14.15 8.01 -7.58
C ALA A 357 -13.59 8.09 -6.15
N GLY A 358 -13.97 9.11 -5.39
CA GLY A 358 -13.44 9.44 -4.07
C GLY A 358 -13.72 8.38 -3.00
N LEU A 359 -12.73 8.15 -2.15
CA LEU A 359 -12.81 7.40 -0.90
C LEU A 359 -12.43 8.35 0.24
N LEU A 360 -13.38 8.62 1.13
CA LEU A 360 -13.19 9.50 2.27
C LEU A 360 -12.95 8.70 3.56
N MET A 361 -11.88 9.03 4.25
CA MET A 361 -11.59 8.56 5.59
C MET A 361 -12.06 9.61 6.59
N ALA A 362 -13.10 9.28 7.34
CA ALA A 362 -13.64 10.10 8.42
C ALA A 362 -12.96 9.77 9.76
N PRO A 363 -12.99 10.69 10.75
CA PRO A 363 -12.45 10.43 12.07
C PRO A 363 -13.08 9.20 12.75
N ALA A 364 -12.33 8.58 13.65
CA ALA A 364 -12.82 7.44 14.40
C ALA A 364 -14.08 7.78 15.24
N GLY A 365 -15.11 6.95 15.13
CA GLY A 365 -16.40 7.14 15.79
C GLY A 365 -17.43 7.92 14.98
N THR A 366 -17.11 8.35 13.75
CA THR A 366 -18.12 8.84 12.81
C THR A 366 -19.10 7.71 12.44
N THR A 367 -20.39 7.91 12.74
CA THR A 367 -21.45 6.91 12.49
C THR A 367 -22.33 7.24 11.28
N ALA A 368 -22.33 8.50 10.83
CA ALA A 368 -23.05 8.95 9.65
C ALA A 368 -22.07 9.62 8.69
N GLY A 369 -22.11 9.17 7.43
CA GLY A 369 -21.25 9.69 6.37
C GLY A 369 -21.62 11.10 5.95
N PRO A 370 -20.68 11.85 5.35
CA PRO A 370 -21.00 13.11 4.70
C PRO A 370 -21.98 12.92 3.54
N GLU A 371 -22.72 13.98 3.22
CA GLU A 371 -23.67 13.98 2.12
C GLU A 371 -22.99 13.58 0.80
N GLY A 372 -23.65 12.71 0.03
CA GLY A 372 -23.15 12.21 -1.25
C GLY A 372 -22.20 11.02 -1.16
N TYR A 373 -21.76 10.60 0.03
CA TYR A 373 -20.88 9.44 0.22
C TYR A 373 -21.64 8.20 0.72
N THR A 374 -21.32 7.03 0.15
CA THR A 374 -21.86 5.73 0.57
C THR A 374 -20.92 5.05 1.56
N ALA A 375 -21.41 4.43 2.63
CA ALA A 375 -20.55 3.70 3.56
C ALA A 375 -19.85 2.53 2.84
N ALA A 376 -18.53 2.42 3.01
CA ALA A 376 -17.76 1.28 2.52
C ALA A 376 -18.21 0.01 3.26
N PRO A 377 -18.27 -1.17 2.60
CA PRO A 377 -18.76 -2.39 3.24
C PRO A 377 -17.83 -2.85 4.37
N GLU A 378 -18.35 -2.96 5.59
CA GLU A 378 -17.65 -3.60 6.72
C GLU A 378 -18.12 -5.04 6.97
N VAL A 379 -19.23 -5.42 6.31
CA VAL A 379 -19.93 -6.69 6.45
C VAL A 379 -20.21 -7.28 5.08
N SER A 380 -20.31 -8.60 5.03
CA SER A 380 -20.66 -9.34 3.83
C SER A 380 -22.17 -9.31 3.61
N ALA A 381 -22.59 -9.26 2.35
CA ALA A 381 -24.02 -9.28 1.98
C ALA A 381 -24.73 -10.60 2.28
N SER A 382 -23.98 -11.72 2.34
CA SER A 382 -24.54 -13.05 2.58
C SER A 382 -23.58 -13.93 3.38
N MET A 383 -24.14 -14.94 4.06
CA MET A 383 -23.39 -16.03 4.68
C MET A 383 -23.29 -17.23 3.73
N VAL A 384 -22.27 -18.06 3.92
CA VAL A 384 -22.20 -19.37 3.25
C VAL A 384 -23.31 -20.30 3.74
N THR A 385 -23.68 -21.27 2.90
CA THR A 385 -24.54 -22.37 3.31
C THR A 385 -23.71 -23.47 3.96
N GLY A 386 -24.14 -23.98 5.11
CA GLY A 386 -23.40 -25.05 5.78
C GLY A 386 -23.88 -25.35 7.20
N ARG A 387 -23.03 -26.04 7.96
CA ARG A 387 -23.28 -26.38 9.36
C ARG A 387 -23.09 -25.16 10.24
N THR A 388 -24.03 -24.94 11.15
CA THR A 388 -23.96 -23.85 12.14
C THR A 388 -23.43 -24.36 13.48
N HIS A 389 -22.37 -23.72 13.97
CA HIS A 389 -21.74 -23.96 15.26
C HIS A 389 -22.01 -22.76 16.17
N ARG A 390 -22.69 -23.00 17.29
CA ARG A 390 -22.98 -21.95 18.28
C ARG A 390 -21.74 -21.68 19.14
N ALA A 391 -21.46 -20.41 19.41
CA ALA A 391 -20.41 -20.05 20.34
C ALA A 391 -20.77 -20.44 21.79
N ARG A 392 -19.77 -20.83 22.56
CA ARG A 392 -19.87 -21.16 23.98
C ARG A 392 -19.96 -19.86 24.79
N GLY A 393 -21.00 -19.72 25.61
CA GLY A 393 -21.15 -18.56 26.48
C GLY A 393 -21.51 -17.25 25.77
N ASN A 394 -21.77 -17.27 24.46
CA ASN A 394 -22.26 -16.13 23.69
C ASN A 394 -23.34 -16.58 22.69
N ARG A 395 -24.59 -16.17 22.90
CA ARG A 395 -25.72 -16.57 22.04
C ARG A 395 -25.81 -15.78 20.73
N GLY A 396 -25.25 -14.57 20.69
CA GLY A 396 -25.24 -13.69 19.51
C GLY A 396 -24.18 -14.08 18.48
N LEU A 397 -23.20 -14.90 18.87
CA LEU A 397 -22.11 -15.33 17.99
C LEU A 397 -22.33 -16.76 17.47
N ARG A 398 -22.30 -16.91 16.14
CA ARG A 398 -22.36 -18.20 15.46
C ARG A 398 -21.36 -18.27 14.32
N LEU A 399 -20.80 -19.45 14.12
CA LEU A 399 -19.94 -19.80 13.00
C LEU A 399 -20.73 -20.69 12.05
N VAL A 400 -20.80 -20.33 10.78
CA VAL A 400 -21.38 -21.15 9.72
C VAL A 400 -20.23 -21.61 8.82
N HIS A 401 -20.15 -22.91 8.59
CA HIS A 401 -19.06 -23.51 7.86
C HIS A 401 -19.60 -24.53 6.86
N GLY A 402 -19.22 -24.36 5.59
CA GLY A 402 -19.71 -25.14 4.47
C GLY A 402 -18.64 -25.40 3.42
N GLU A 403 -19.04 -25.97 2.29
CA GLU A 403 -18.10 -26.36 1.23
C GLU A 403 -17.42 -25.16 0.57
N ASP A 404 -18.14 -24.04 0.46
CA ASP A 404 -17.67 -22.85 -0.25
C ASP A 404 -16.88 -21.87 0.64
N GLY A 405 -16.90 -22.04 1.96
CA GLY A 405 -16.23 -21.10 2.86
C GLY A 405 -16.73 -21.11 4.30
N VAL A 406 -16.45 -20.00 4.97
CA VAL A 406 -16.73 -19.79 6.40
C VAL A 406 -17.38 -18.42 6.61
N SER A 407 -18.42 -18.38 7.43
CA SER A 407 -19.05 -17.14 7.89
C SER A 407 -19.10 -17.07 9.40
N VAL A 408 -18.81 -15.90 9.95
CA VAL A 408 -19.15 -15.54 11.34
C VAL A 408 -20.31 -14.57 11.30
N VAL A 409 -21.32 -14.85 12.12
CA VAL A 409 -22.44 -13.95 12.33
C VAL A 409 -22.45 -13.55 13.79
N GLU A 410 -22.35 -12.25 14.02
CA GLU A 410 -22.41 -11.63 15.34
C GLU A 410 -23.60 -10.68 15.34
N ASP A 411 -24.64 -11.07 16.07
CA ASP A 411 -25.96 -10.45 16.00
C ASP A 411 -26.47 -10.44 14.54
N ASP A 412 -26.56 -9.27 13.90
CA ASP A 412 -26.97 -9.12 12.50
C ASP A 412 -25.79 -8.90 11.54
N ALA A 413 -24.57 -8.71 12.06
CA ALA A 413 -23.38 -8.49 11.25
C ALA A 413 -22.82 -9.81 10.71
N ILE A 414 -22.73 -9.93 9.39
CA ILE A 414 -22.21 -11.11 8.70
C ILE A 414 -20.80 -10.81 8.19
N ARG A 415 -19.85 -11.71 8.45
CA ARG A 415 -18.52 -11.69 7.84
C ARG A 415 -18.28 -13.04 7.19
N THR A 416 -17.98 -13.05 5.91
CA THR A 416 -17.83 -14.26 5.10
C THR A 416 -16.52 -14.22 4.36
N VAL A 417 -15.79 -15.35 4.39
CA VAL A 417 -14.67 -15.60 3.50
C VAL A 417 -14.97 -16.88 2.74
N ARG A 418 -15.03 -16.79 1.41
CA ARG A 418 -15.15 -17.94 0.51
C ARG A 418 -13.75 -18.47 0.22
N TYR A 419 -13.61 -19.79 0.02
CA TYR A 419 -12.30 -20.39 -0.23
C TYR A 419 -11.71 -20.00 -1.59
N ASP A 420 -12.56 -19.72 -2.59
CA ASP A 420 -12.17 -19.31 -3.95
C ASP A 420 -11.70 -17.84 -4.07
N SER A 421 -11.94 -17.05 -3.02
CA SER A 421 -11.63 -15.63 -2.93
C SER A 421 -10.98 -15.31 -1.57
N CYS A 422 -10.13 -16.23 -1.12
CA CYS A 422 -9.34 -16.11 0.08
C CYS A 422 -7.91 -15.65 -0.27
N ALA A 423 -7.50 -14.53 0.32
CA ALA A 423 -6.17 -13.96 0.11
C ALA A 423 -5.10 -14.63 0.98
N ALA A 424 -5.46 -15.01 2.22
CA ALA A 424 -4.58 -15.73 3.13
C ALA A 424 -5.34 -16.37 4.31
N VAL A 425 -4.74 -17.40 4.90
CA VAL A 425 -5.16 -17.99 6.18
C VAL A 425 -4.00 -17.95 7.16
N LEU A 426 -4.14 -17.15 8.22
CA LEU A 426 -3.21 -17.17 9.35
C LEU A 426 -3.53 -18.38 10.23
N ALA A 427 -2.55 -19.23 10.47
CA ALA A 427 -2.70 -20.47 11.23
C ALA A 427 -1.80 -20.49 12.47
N TRP A 428 -2.41 -20.62 13.65
CA TRP A 428 -1.71 -20.77 14.91
C TRP A 428 -1.64 -22.23 15.36
N PRO A 429 -0.58 -22.64 16.09
CA PRO A 429 -0.42 -24.02 16.61
C PRO A 429 -1.53 -24.47 17.57
N ASP A 430 -2.18 -23.54 18.26
CA ASP A 430 -3.31 -23.80 19.16
C ASP A 430 -4.64 -24.07 18.42
N GLY A 431 -4.61 -24.12 17.09
CA GLY A 431 -5.76 -24.34 16.22
C GLY A 431 -6.52 -23.06 15.84
N GLY A 432 -6.11 -21.88 16.33
CA GLY A 432 -6.69 -20.62 15.87
C GLY A 432 -6.50 -20.44 14.35
N ARG A 433 -7.54 -19.97 13.66
CA ARG A 433 -7.48 -19.59 12.24
C ARG A 433 -8.02 -18.19 12.02
N ARG A 434 -7.38 -17.42 11.14
CA ARG A 434 -7.94 -16.17 10.61
C ARG A 434 -7.88 -16.22 9.10
N LEU A 435 -9.03 -16.40 8.47
CA LEU A 435 -9.19 -16.31 7.03
C LEU A 435 -9.37 -14.84 6.66
N ILE A 436 -8.71 -14.41 5.60
CA ILE A 436 -8.82 -13.05 5.04
C ILE A 436 -9.27 -13.22 3.59
N GLY A 437 -10.42 -12.62 3.27
CA GLY A 437 -10.94 -12.56 1.91
C GLY A 437 -10.19 -11.53 1.08
N ASP A 438 -10.29 -11.65 -0.24
CA ASP A 438 -9.72 -10.68 -1.17
C ASP A 438 -10.27 -9.25 -0.98
N ASP A 439 -11.46 -9.10 -0.41
CA ASP A 439 -12.08 -7.82 -0.03
C ASP A 439 -11.59 -7.28 1.32
N ALA A 440 -10.61 -7.95 1.93
CA ALA A 440 -10.08 -7.72 3.28
C ALA A 440 -11.05 -8.02 4.44
N ILE A 441 -12.26 -8.52 4.17
CA ILE A 441 -13.13 -9.05 5.22
C ILE A 441 -12.43 -10.28 5.83
N ALA A 442 -12.38 -10.32 7.16
CA ALA A 442 -11.71 -11.40 7.88
C ALA A 442 -12.69 -12.19 8.76
N VAL A 443 -12.53 -13.50 8.76
CA VAL A 443 -13.23 -14.43 9.63
C VAL A 443 -12.22 -15.07 10.59
N ARG A 444 -12.45 -14.88 11.89
CA ARG A 444 -11.64 -15.46 12.97
C ARG A 444 -12.35 -16.69 13.55
N VAL A 445 -11.67 -17.82 13.52
CA VAL A 445 -12.13 -19.09 14.07
C VAL A 445 -11.24 -19.46 15.25
N GLU A 446 -11.82 -19.42 16.44
CA GLU A 446 -11.16 -19.83 17.69
C GLU A 446 -11.78 -21.14 18.16
N PRO A 447 -11.08 -22.28 18.05
CA PRO A 447 -11.69 -23.59 18.30
C PRO A 447 -12.20 -23.76 19.73
N THR A 448 -11.58 -23.06 20.69
CA THR A 448 -12.00 -22.99 22.10
C THR A 448 -13.39 -22.39 22.30
N LEU A 449 -13.84 -21.51 21.40
CA LEU A 449 -15.11 -20.80 21.49
C LEU A 449 -16.29 -21.60 20.93
N TYR A 450 -16.05 -22.70 20.21
CA TYR A 450 -17.11 -23.45 19.53
C TYR A 450 -17.19 -24.91 19.99
N THR A 451 -18.41 -25.45 20.02
CA THR A 451 -18.59 -26.90 20.18
C THR A 451 -18.12 -27.61 18.91
N GLY A 452 -17.18 -28.55 19.04
CA GLY A 452 -16.55 -29.22 17.89
C GLY A 452 -15.55 -28.36 17.12
N GLY A 453 -15.05 -27.26 17.70
CA GLY A 453 -14.18 -26.30 17.00
C GLY A 453 -12.94 -26.92 16.34
N ALA A 454 -12.30 -27.91 16.98
CA ALA A 454 -11.15 -28.62 16.41
C ALA A 454 -11.48 -29.33 15.08
N ALA A 455 -12.67 -29.94 14.98
CA ALA A 455 -13.11 -30.58 13.74
C ALA A 455 -13.41 -29.56 12.64
N VAL A 456 -13.90 -28.36 13.00
CA VAL A 456 -14.10 -27.26 12.05
C VAL A 456 -12.77 -26.76 11.49
N VAL A 457 -11.76 -26.58 12.35
CA VAL A 457 -10.42 -26.18 11.93
C VAL A 457 -9.79 -27.20 10.98
N ALA A 458 -9.92 -28.50 11.29
CA ALA A 458 -9.40 -29.55 10.41
C ALA A 458 -10.05 -29.54 9.02
N ASP A 459 -11.37 -29.29 8.94
CA ASP A 459 -12.07 -29.21 7.65
C ASP A 459 -11.67 -27.95 6.87
N ILE A 460 -11.53 -26.79 7.55
CA ILE A 460 -11.00 -25.55 6.95
C ILE A 460 -9.61 -25.79 6.34
N ASP A 461 -8.71 -26.42 7.11
CA ASP A 461 -7.34 -26.71 6.66
C ASP A 461 -7.35 -27.67 5.45
N SER A 462 -8.30 -28.61 5.38
CA SER A 462 -8.43 -29.54 4.24
C SER A 462 -8.97 -28.89 2.96
N ARG A 463 -9.71 -27.78 3.07
CA ARG A 463 -10.34 -27.06 1.95
C ARG A 463 -9.54 -25.85 1.49
N THR A 464 -8.67 -25.33 2.35
CA THR A 464 -7.81 -24.19 2.02
C THR A 464 -6.57 -24.68 1.26
N PRO A 465 -6.26 -24.13 0.07
CA PRO A 465 -5.00 -24.40 -0.60
C PRO A 465 -3.80 -24.17 0.33
N PRO A 466 -2.86 -25.12 0.48
CA PRO A 466 -1.70 -24.95 1.36
C PRO A 466 -0.88 -23.70 1.06
N ALA A 467 -0.85 -23.28 -0.22
CA ALA A 467 -0.17 -22.08 -0.68
C ALA A 467 -0.77 -20.75 -0.18
N LEU A 468 -1.93 -20.75 0.49
CA LEU A 468 -2.52 -19.55 1.11
C LEU A 468 -2.27 -19.45 2.61
N ARG A 469 -1.65 -20.47 3.19
CA ARG A 469 -1.44 -20.55 4.63
C ARG A 469 -0.17 -19.80 5.05
N ILE A 470 -0.31 -18.99 6.10
CA ILE A 470 0.82 -18.39 6.82
C ILE A 470 0.86 -19.02 8.21
N ASP A 471 1.95 -19.73 8.52
CA ASP A 471 2.16 -20.31 9.84
C ASP A 471 2.61 -19.23 10.83
N MET A 472 1.78 -18.96 11.82
CA MET A 472 2.04 -17.95 12.85
C MET A 472 2.76 -18.59 14.04
N PRO A 473 3.61 -17.83 14.77
CA PRO A 473 4.23 -18.32 16.00
C PRO A 473 3.17 -18.64 17.06
N PRO A 474 3.49 -19.53 18.03
CA PRO A 474 2.62 -19.78 19.18
C PRO A 474 2.20 -18.49 19.89
N ARG A 475 0.94 -18.42 20.31
CA ARG A 475 0.44 -17.32 21.13
C ARG A 475 0.75 -17.59 22.61
N ASP A 476 0.85 -16.52 23.38
CA ASP A 476 0.77 -16.62 24.84
C ASP A 476 -0.53 -17.35 25.22
N PRO A 477 -0.48 -18.42 26.04
CA PRO A 477 -1.66 -19.14 26.50
C PRO A 477 -2.76 -18.25 27.07
N ASP A 478 -2.41 -17.16 27.76
CA ASP A 478 -3.37 -16.23 28.36
C ASP A 478 -4.03 -15.32 27.31
N ALA A 479 -3.43 -15.18 26.13
CA ALA A 479 -3.99 -14.46 24.99
C ALA A 479 -4.92 -15.33 24.12
N ILE A 480 -5.00 -16.64 24.38
CA ILE A 480 -5.89 -17.55 23.64
C ILE A 480 -7.33 -17.32 24.10
N PRO A 481 -8.27 -16.93 23.21
CA PRO A 481 -9.64 -16.64 23.60
C PRO A 481 -10.31 -17.83 24.30
N GLN A 482 -10.92 -17.57 25.45
CA GLN A 482 -11.70 -18.56 26.20
C GLN A 482 -13.18 -18.18 26.20
N PRO A 483 -14.11 -19.16 26.28
CA PRO A 483 -15.52 -18.87 26.50
C PRO A 483 -15.72 -17.98 27.71
N ARG A 484 -16.65 -17.02 27.63
CA ARG A 484 -17.03 -16.23 28.82
C ARG A 484 -17.51 -17.20 29.90
N ARG A 485 -16.82 -17.19 31.04
CA ARG A 485 -17.25 -17.91 32.24
C ARG A 485 -18.62 -17.36 32.64
N GLY A 486 -19.58 -18.24 32.88
CA GLY A 486 -20.90 -17.81 33.33
C GLY A 486 -20.78 -17.17 34.71
N TRP A 487 -21.73 -16.31 35.08
CA TRP A 487 -21.81 -15.70 36.43
C TRP A 487 -21.72 -16.75 37.55
N ARG A 488 -22.10 -18.01 37.28
CA ARG A 488 -22.02 -19.15 38.20
C ARG A 488 -20.60 -19.62 38.52
N ASP A 489 -19.62 -19.42 37.64
CA ASP A 489 -18.26 -19.92 37.81
C ASP A 489 -17.35 -18.95 38.58
N VAL A 490 -17.73 -17.68 38.68
CA VAL A 490 -16.95 -16.64 39.38
C VAL A 490 -17.19 -16.66 40.89
N TRP A 491 -18.30 -17.25 41.35
CA TRP A 491 -18.72 -17.21 42.76
C TRP A 491 -18.92 -18.58 43.43
N GLY A 492 -18.42 -19.68 42.85
CA GLY A 492 -18.35 -20.97 43.55
C GLY A 492 -19.64 -21.38 44.27
N ILE A 493 -20.81 -21.12 43.68
CA ILE A 493 -22.08 -21.52 44.30
C ILE A 493 -22.30 -22.99 43.94
N SER A 494 -21.75 -23.86 44.78
CA SER A 494 -22.16 -25.26 44.86
C SER A 494 -23.67 -25.31 45.04
N ARG A 495 -24.36 -26.08 44.19
CA ARG A 495 -25.76 -26.45 44.45
C ARG A 495 -25.82 -27.14 45.81
N PRO A 496 -26.71 -26.76 46.74
CA PRO A 496 -27.02 -27.64 47.84
C PRO A 496 -27.69 -28.89 47.27
N ASN A 497 -27.15 -30.07 47.58
CA ASN A 497 -27.90 -31.30 47.46
C ASN A 497 -29.07 -31.24 48.46
N GLY A 498 -30.29 -31.48 47.98
CA GLY A 498 -31.50 -31.52 48.78
C GLY A 498 -32.72 -31.12 47.97
#